data_AF-A0A958TEU2-F1
#
_entry.id   AF-A0A958TEU2-F1
#
_cell.length_a   1.000
_cell.length_b   1.000
_cell.length_c   1.000
_cell.angle_alpha   90.00
_cell.angle_beta   90.00
_cell.angle_gamma   90.00
#
_symmetry.space_group_name_H-M   'P 1'
#
loop_
_entity.id
_entity.type
_entity.pdbx_description
1 polymer ?
#
loop_
_entity_poly.entity_id
_entity_poly.type
_entity_poly.pdbx_seq_one_letter_code
_entity_poly.pdbx_strand_id
1 'polypeptide(L)'
;MLRFVSKKDFIQYIGYQYNLRKKTIDIPIFDVLWELYQIGDRYRKEKKTAIEEGLDENYKALIASIMGTSQFREYTGRDTIQEHTIDHNVFTRVKTITYRSKESMPLGGNISNINPPNIDPIRRLNFPHTRPQPNLNKGPINFVIFSDHHMTEKGHRHNYFEKNKELYMELLDYYADEGFGLIENGDVEEYTIFEPTIKIANGYNNLINKQPDTLFEHLAGENVGSINWEHLRVQRIKNRKEILPRIIEDNIELYELIDDKFAKKGSDYYTKVTGNHDPYLAQDLILTLPKNFRDNLCDVLKIHHKPIGGRQEYLKYFVTHGHQFDSSTLPQHAFALGEVFSETLGWTIQGADRIWNASKTEPWRNPNKQVAFRNILATAKPMSNPDSLFSGFGIGIDIAAEIVIEILMQGHEIAWEYFDNSSRIQAFQQEVMTGDEYFKVRHLSETVLVAELEKYYGHTDIRDWAHKPKLIIGHTHEPRSHPKRLTTKNGTTPYYLNSGSAGRFENLIWGIELRNGVEKVVSWTRSGSQLIRNSWEPNNEGQLIKKEYPL
;
A
#
# COMPACT_ATOMS: atom_id res chain seq x y z
N MET A 1 -21.82 -25.82 17.31
CA MET A 1 -21.01 -24.69 17.80
C MET A 1 -21.08 -23.46 16.89
N LEU A 2 -21.72 -23.50 15.70
CA LEU A 2 -22.15 -22.32 14.96
C LEU A 2 -23.66 -22.41 14.71
N ARG A 3 -24.48 -22.01 15.70
CA ARG A 3 -25.90 -21.68 15.49
C ARG A 3 -26.01 -20.16 15.59
N PHE A 4 -25.32 -19.44 14.72
CA PHE A 4 -25.64 -18.04 14.52
C PHE A 4 -26.94 -18.00 13.73
N VAL A 5 -27.94 -17.30 14.26
CA VAL A 5 -29.29 -17.25 13.67
C VAL A 5 -29.29 -16.35 12.44
N SER A 6 -28.32 -15.43 12.34
CA SER A 6 -28.09 -14.54 11.19
C SER A 6 -26.62 -14.12 11.04
N LYS A 7 -26.26 -13.53 9.89
CA LYS A 7 -24.95 -12.87 9.65
C LYS A 7 -24.70 -11.74 10.66
N LYS A 8 -25.76 -11.02 11.04
CA LYS A 8 -25.73 -9.96 12.05
C LYS A 8 -25.31 -10.50 13.41
N ASP A 9 -25.86 -11.61 13.87
CA ASP A 9 -25.52 -12.21 15.17
C ASP A 9 -24.05 -12.64 15.24
N PHE A 10 -23.52 -13.18 14.14
CA PHE A 10 -22.10 -13.56 14.06
C PHE A 10 -21.19 -12.36 14.24
N ILE A 11 -21.50 -11.24 13.57
CA ILE A 11 -20.63 -10.07 13.57
C ILE A 11 -20.83 -9.26 14.85
N GLN A 12 -22.04 -9.20 15.41
CA GLN A 12 -22.28 -8.68 16.76
C GLN A 12 -21.52 -9.49 17.81
N TYR A 13 -21.51 -10.82 17.69
CA TYR A 13 -20.72 -11.69 18.56
C TYR A 13 -19.22 -11.44 18.40
N ILE A 14 -18.71 -11.32 17.16
CA ILE A 14 -17.34 -10.89 16.90
C ILE A 14 -17.08 -9.53 17.56
N GLY A 15 -17.88 -8.50 17.31
CA GLY A 15 -17.75 -7.19 17.94
C GLY A 15 -17.76 -7.24 19.47
N TYR A 16 -18.57 -8.12 20.06
CA TYR A 16 -18.62 -8.37 21.50
C TYR A 16 -17.37 -9.08 22.03
N GLN A 17 -16.86 -10.09 21.33
CA GLN A 17 -15.62 -10.82 21.71
C GLN A 17 -14.36 -9.97 21.49
N TYR A 18 -14.35 -9.13 20.45
CA TYR A 18 -13.30 -8.15 20.17
C TYR A 18 -13.19 -7.05 21.24
N ASN A 19 -14.10 -7.05 22.23
CA ASN A 19 -14.03 -6.47 23.57
C ASN A 19 -12.83 -5.53 23.82
N LEU A 20 -12.85 -4.40 23.12
CA LEU A 20 -11.91 -3.28 23.22
C LEU A 20 -12.02 -2.56 24.57
N ARG A 21 -12.15 -3.23 25.72
CA ARG A 21 -12.38 -2.57 27.03
C ARG A 21 -13.51 -1.51 26.99
N LYS A 22 -14.44 -1.63 26.05
CA LYS A 22 -15.47 -0.63 25.74
C LYS A 22 -16.72 -0.94 26.55
N LYS A 23 -17.46 0.10 26.92
CA LYS A 23 -18.66 -0.04 27.77
C LYS A 23 -19.82 -0.48 26.88
N THR A 24 -20.88 -1.03 27.48
CA THR A 24 -22.14 -1.39 26.78
C THR A 24 -22.71 -0.25 25.91
N ILE A 25 -22.31 0.99 26.19
CA ILE A 25 -22.64 2.21 25.46
C ILE A 25 -22.06 2.28 24.02
N ASP A 26 -21.09 1.43 23.68
CA ASP A 26 -20.44 1.44 22.36
C ASP A 26 -21.13 0.51 21.34
N ILE A 27 -22.03 -0.38 21.79
CA ILE A 27 -22.83 -1.28 20.94
C ILE A 27 -23.61 -0.53 19.84
N PRO A 28 -24.23 0.64 20.10
CA PRO A 28 -24.92 1.39 19.05
C PRO A 28 -24.03 1.81 17.88
N ILE A 29 -22.72 2.05 18.08
CA ILE A 29 -21.80 2.36 16.97
C ILE A 29 -21.76 1.19 15.98
N PHE A 30 -21.71 -0.03 16.51
CA PHE A 30 -21.58 -1.23 15.71
C PHE A 30 -22.75 -1.38 14.74
N ASP A 31 -23.99 -1.18 15.20
CA ASP A 31 -25.17 -1.32 14.34
C ASP A 31 -25.12 -0.31 13.18
N VAL A 32 -24.73 0.94 13.45
CA VAL A 32 -24.55 1.95 12.38
C VAL A 32 -23.46 1.54 11.40
N LEU A 33 -22.29 1.14 11.90
CA LEU A 33 -21.16 0.76 11.07
C LEU A 33 -21.49 -0.46 10.21
N TRP A 34 -22.23 -1.41 10.77
CA TRP A 34 -22.70 -2.59 10.07
C TRP A 34 -23.66 -2.23 8.93
N GLU A 35 -24.63 -1.35 9.19
CA GLU A 35 -25.55 -0.85 8.14
C GLU A 35 -24.78 -0.11 7.04
N LEU A 36 -23.86 0.79 7.42
CA LEU A 36 -23.04 1.52 6.45
C LEU A 36 -22.17 0.58 5.60
N TYR A 37 -21.60 -0.46 6.22
CA TYR A 37 -20.83 -1.50 5.53
C TYR A 37 -21.69 -2.26 4.51
N GLN A 38 -22.89 -2.67 4.90
CA GLN A 38 -23.82 -3.34 3.99
C GLN A 38 -24.21 -2.44 2.81
N ILE A 39 -24.43 -1.13 3.04
CA ILE A 39 -24.71 -0.15 1.99
C ILE A 39 -23.53 -0.06 1.01
N GLY A 40 -22.30 -0.01 1.53
CA GLY A 40 -21.08 -0.04 0.72
C GLY A 40 -20.93 -1.31 -0.11
N ASP A 41 -21.20 -2.49 0.47
CA ASP A 41 -21.18 -3.77 -0.27
C ASP A 41 -22.23 -3.81 -1.39
N ARG A 42 -23.44 -3.29 -1.14
CA ARG A 42 -24.46 -3.18 -2.18
C ARG A 42 -24.00 -2.27 -3.30
N TYR A 43 -23.42 -1.11 -2.97
CA TYR A 43 -22.83 -0.20 -3.97
C TYR A 43 -21.77 -0.91 -4.80
N ARG A 44 -20.86 -1.67 -4.18
CA ARG A 44 -19.82 -2.44 -4.87
C ARG A 44 -20.40 -3.41 -5.90
N LYS A 45 -21.46 -4.13 -5.52
CA LYS A 45 -22.15 -5.10 -6.40
C LYS A 45 -22.84 -4.38 -7.56
N GLU A 46 -23.54 -3.29 -7.28
CA GLU A 46 -24.21 -2.46 -8.29
C GLU A 46 -23.23 -1.79 -9.26
N LYS A 47 -22.03 -1.45 -8.79
CA LYS A 47 -20.99 -0.76 -9.57
C LYS A 47 -19.85 -1.66 -10.05
N LYS A 48 -19.98 -2.99 -9.92
CA LYS A 48 -18.90 -3.93 -10.23
C LYS A 48 -18.26 -3.68 -11.60
N THR A 49 -19.06 -3.59 -12.66
CA THR A 49 -18.55 -3.36 -14.02
C THR A 49 -17.83 -2.02 -14.15
N ALA A 50 -18.39 -0.94 -13.60
CA ALA A 50 -17.76 0.39 -13.63
C ALA A 50 -16.42 0.40 -12.85
N ILE A 51 -16.33 -0.34 -11.74
CA ILE A 51 -15.08 -0.49 -10.98
C ILE A 51 -14.04 -1.26 -11.81
N GLU A 52 -14.44 -2.35 -12.47
CA GLU A 52 -13.56 -3.15 -13.32
C GLU A 52 -13.05 -2.32 -14.52
N GLU A 53 -13.92 -1.55 -15.18
CA GLU A 53 -13.57 -0.62 -16.25
C GLU A 53 -12.62 0.48 -15.76
N GLY A 54 -12.90 1.11 -14.62
CA GLY A 54 -12.05 2.15 -14.08
C GLY A 54 -10.66 1.65 -13.66
N LEU A 55 -10.53 0.39 -13.21
CA LEU A 55 -9.23 -0.23 -12.96
C LEU A 55 -8.45 -0.44 -14.26
N ASP A 56 -9.09 -0.93 -15.32
CA ASP A 56 -8.47 -1.08 -16.64
C ASP A 56 -7.96 0.27 -17.16
N GLU A 57 -8.76 1.33 -17.05
CA GLU A 57 -8.34 2.69 -17.41
C GLU A 57 -7.15 3.18 -16.58
N ASN A 58 -7.10 2.88 -15.28
CA ASN A 58 -5.95 3.22 -14.44
C ASN A 58 -4.67 2.48 -14.85
N TYR A 59 -4.76 1.22 -15.26
CA TYR A 59 -3.61 0.49 -15.81
C TYR A 59 -3.13 1.12 -17.13
N LYS A 60 -4.03 1.49 -18.04
CA LYS A 60 -3.64 2.18 -19.28
C LYS A 60 -3.03 3.54 -19.00
N ALA A 61 -3.58 4.30 -18.05
CA ALA A 61 -3.05 5.59 -17.65
C ALA A 61 -1.65 5.48 -17.02
N LEU A 62 -1.36 4.40 -16.27
CA LEU A 62 -0.02 4.09 -15.77
C LEU A 62 0.98 3.99 -16.92
N ILE A 63 0.64 3.24 -17.95
CA ILE A 63 1.49 3.00 -19.11
C ILE A 63 1.68 4.26 -19.94
N ALA A 64 0.59 4.99 -20.22
CA ALA A 64 0.62 6.27 -20.90
C ALA A 64 1.52 7.27 -20.15
N SER A 65 1.40 7.33 -18.81
CA SER A 65 2.25 8.16 -17.97
C SER A 65 3.72 7.73 -18.02
N ILE A 66 4.01 6.43 -17.92
CA ILE A 66 5.37 5.89 -18.08
C ILE A 66 5.99 6.34 -19.42
N MET A 67 5.21 6.28 -20.50
CA MET A 67 5.63 6.67 -21.85
C MET A 67 5.72 8.18 -22.06
N GLY A 68 5.12 8.98 -21.18
CA GLY A 68 5.02 10.44 -21.35
C GLY A 68 4.10 10.82 -22.51
N THR A 69 3.04 10.05 -22.75
CA THR A 69 2.07 10.23 -23.83
C THR A 69 0.64 10.14 -23.29
N SER A 70 -0.34 10.67 -24.03
CA SER A 70 -1.77 10.41 -23.81
C SER A 70 -2.30 9.29 -24.72
N GLN A 71 -1.49 8.82 -25.66
CA GLN A 71 -1.86 7.81 -26.65
C GLN A 71 -0.76 6.76 -26.81
N PHE A 72 -1.12 5.49 -26.82
CA PHE A 72 -0.17 4.42 -27.08
C PHE A 72 -0.83 3.26 -27.83
N ARG A 73 0.01 2.46 -28.50
CA ARG A 73 -0.41 1.28 -29.25
C ARG A 73 -0.20 0.02 -28.41
N GLU A 74 -1.21 -0.83 -28.37
CA GLU A 74 -1.13 -2.18 -27.84
C GLU A 74 -1.15 -3.20 -29.00
N TYR A 75 -0.15 -4.09 -29.03
CA TYR A 75 0.02 -5.16 -30.00
C TYR A 75 -0.59 -6.46 -29.44
N THR A 76 -1.88 -6.68 -29.63
CA THR A 76 -2.65 -7.80 -29.04
C THR A 76 -2.49 -9.13 -29.79
N GLY A 77 -1.71 -9.16 -30.87
CA GLY A 77 -1.47 -10.34 -31.71
C GLY A 77 -0.48 -10.05 -32.85
N ARG A 78 -0.35 -10.98 -33.82
CA ARG A 78 0.63 -10.82 -34.92
C ARG A 78 0.34 -9.61 -35.81
N ASP A 79 -0.91 -9.19 -35.95
CA ASP A 79 -1.31 -8.11 -36.86
C ASP A 79 -2.39 -7.16 -36.28
N THR A 80 -2.76 -7.30 -35.01
CA THR A 80 -3.78 -6.45 -34.37
C THR A 80 -3.12 -5.37 -33.53
N ILE A 81 -3.36 -4.12 -33.89
CA ILE A 81 -2.95 -2.94 -33.11
C ILE A 81 -4.23 -2.31 -32.56
N GLN A 82 -4.30 -2.20 -31.25
CA GLN A 82 -5.31 -1.40 -30.57
C GLN A 82 -4.69 -0.06 -30.18
N GLU A 83 -5.30 1.03 -30.61
CA GLU A 83 -4.91 2.37 -30.18
C GLU A 83 -5.69 2.75 -28.93
N HIS A 84 -4.97 3.12 -27.89
CA HIS A 84 -5.55 3.60 -26.63
C HIS A 84 -5.36 5.11 -26.55
N THR A 85 -6.43 5.84 -26.26
CA THR A 85 -6.39 7.26 -25.91
C THR A 85 -6.86 7.41 -24.48
N ILE A 86 -6.05 8.06 -23.65
CA ILE A 86 -6.36 8.29 -22.24
C ILE A 86 -6.90 9.72 -22.12
N ASP A 87 -8.22 9.83 -22.10
CA ASP A 87 -8.95 11.11 -22.05
C ASP A 87 -8.96 11.74 -20.66
N HIS A 88 -8.57 10.98 -19.63
CA HIS A 88 -8.63 11.39 -18.23
C HIS A 88 -7.28 11.22 -17.55
N ASN A 89 -6.82 12.28 -16.89
CA ASN A 89 -5.61 12.25 -16.07
C ASN A 89 -5.93 11.53 -14.75
N VAL A 90 -5.84 10.19 -14.75
CA VAL A 90 -5.78 9.39 -13.51
C VAL A 90 -4.69 9.97 -12.60
N PHE A 91 -3.56 10.39 -13.17
CA PHE A 91 -2.52 11.13 -12.46
C PHE A 91 -2.60 12.61 -12.83
N THR A 92 -3.21 13.41 -11.95
CA THR A 92 -3.38 14.85 -12.12
C THR A 92 -2.13 15.64 -11.75
N ARG A 93 -1.39 15.17 -10.74
CA ARG A 93 -0.18 15.80 -10.22
C ARG A 93 1.01 14.88 -10.47
N VAL A 94 1.70 15.09 -11.58
CA VAL A 94 2.90 14.33 -11.93
C VAL A 94 4.14 15.16 -11.60
N LYS A 95 4.98 14.65 -10.70
CA LYS A 95 6.28 15.23 -10.39
C LYS A 95 7.38 14.47 -11.12
N THR A 96 8.42 15.17 -11.57
CA THR A 96 9.58 14.55 -12.23
C THR A 96 10.86 15.06 -11.59
N ILE A 97 11.76 14.13 -11.26
CA ILE A 97 13.08 14.41 -10.71
C ILE A 97 14.12 13.73 -11.61
N THR A 98 15.21 14.41 -11.90
CA THR A 98 16.33 13.86 -12.68
C THR A 98 17.59 13.84 -11.83
N TYR A 99 18.19 12.67 -11.65
CA TYR A 99 19.51 12.55 -11.00
C TYR A 99 20.59 12.13 -11.99
N ARG A 100 21.84 12.47 -11.66
CA ARG A 100 23.02 12.11 -12.47
C ARG A 100 23.97 11.24 -11.67
N SER A 101 24.41 10.14 -12.26
CA SER A 101 25.38 9.25 -11.64
C SER A 101 26.40 8.72 -12.65
N LYS A 102 27.48 8.08 -12.16
CA LYS A 102 28.47 7.41 -13.00
C LYS A 102 28.00 6.05 -13.52
N GLU A 103 26.81 5.60 -13.12
CA GLU A 103 26.23 4.39 -13.68
C GLU A 103 26.12 4.56 -15.20
N SER A 104 26.91 3.78 -15.92
CA SER A 104 26.81 3.70 -17.37
C SER A 104 25.50 3.00 -17.70
N MET A 105 24.79 3.46 -18.74
CA MET A 105 23.79 2.59 -19.34
C MET A 105 24.47 1.26 -19.71
N PRO A 106 23.91 0.10 -19.32
CA PRO A 106 24.24 -1.15 -19.98
C PRO A 106 24.07 -0.88 -21.47
N LEU A 107 25.18 -0.85 -22.21
CA LEU A 107 25.11 -0.68 -23.66
C LEU A 107 24.26 -1.85 -24.15
N GLY A 108 23.06 -1.53 -24.64
CA GLY A 108 22.19 -2.51 -25.28
C GLY A 108 22.91 -3.03 -26.51
N GLY A 109 23.74 -4.04 -26.34
CA GLY A 109 24.15 -4.90 -27.43
C GLY A 109 22.88 -5.50 -28.02
N ASN A 110 22.75 -5.51 -29.34
CA ASN A 110 21.66 -6.17 -30.05
C ASN A 110 21.34 -7.53 -29.39
N ILE A 111 20.22 -7.62 -28.67
CA ILE A 111 19.87 -8.80 -27.89
C ILE A 111 19.19 -9.80 -28.84
N SER A 112 20.00 -10.63 -29.49
CA SER A 112 19.58 -11.98 -29.86
C SER A 112 20.05 -12.92 -28.74
N ASN A 113 19.12 -13.43 -27.93
CA ASN A 113 19.27 -14.52 -26.96
C ASN A 113 20.48 -14.48 -26.01
N ILE A 114 20.28 -14.06 -24.76
CA ILE A 114 21.17 -14.49 -23.66
C ILE A 114 20.31 -14.80 -22.42
N ASN A 115 20.47 -16.03 -21.91
CA ASN A 115 20.00 -16.47 -20.59
C ASN A 115 20.47 -15.48 -19.49
N PRO A 116 19.75 -15.37 -18.35
CA PRO A 116 20.13 -14.45 -17.29
C PRO A 116 21.55 -14.74 -16.78
N PRO A 117 22.37 -13.71 -16.51
CA PRO A 117 23.71 -13.92 -15.98
C PRO A 117 23.63 -14.48 -14.56
N ASN A 118 24.42 -15.52 -14.31
CA ASN A 118 24.71 -16.04 -12.99
C ASN A 118 25.46 -14.94 -12.20
N ILE A 119 24.80 -14.32 -11.22
CA ILE A 119 25.40 -13.29 -10.36
C ILE A 119 26.26 -14.00 -9.31
N ASP A 120 27.57 -13.80 -9.39
CA ASP A 120 28.55 -14.24 -8.39
C ASP A 120 28.41 -13.41 -7.10
N PRO A 121 28.10 -14.01 -5.93
CA PRO A 121 27.72 -13.27 -4.72
C PRO A 121 28.88 -12.67 -3.92
N ILE A 122 30.12 -12.63 -4.44
CA ILE A 122 31.28 -12.16 -3.67
C ILE A 122 32.10 -11.10 -4.42
N ARG A 123 31.56 -9.88 -4.53
CA ARG A 123 32.38 -8.67 -4.65
C ARG A 123 32.02 -7.67 -3.57
N ARG A 124 32.82 -7.65 -2.50
CA ARG A 124 32.82 -6.57 -1.50
C ARG A 124 33.18 -5.26 -2.20
N LEU A 125 32.18 -4.42 -2.44
CA LEU A 125 32.39 -3.03 -2.84
C LEU A 125 32.88 -2.25 -1.61
N ASN A 126 34.20 -2.12 -1.47
CA ASN A 126 34.79 -1.08 -0.63
C ASN A 126 34.56 0.26 -1.35
N PHE A 127 33.58 1.04 -0.89
CA PHE A 127 33.39 2.41 -1.36
C PHE A 127 34.38 3.31 -0.60
N PRO A 128 35.36 3.95 -1.27
CA PRO A 128 36.10 5.02 -0.64
C PRO A 128 35.15 6.21 -0.43
N HIS A 129 35.10 6.76 0.78
CA HIS A 129 34.54 8.08 1.05
C HIS A 129 35.25 9.09 0.14
N THR A 130 34.63 9.41 -1.00
CA THR A 130 35.18 10.36 -1.96
C THR A 130 34.72 11.76 -1.56
N ARG A 131 35.69 12.68 -1.47
CA ARG A 131 35.45 14.10 -1.20
C ARG A 131 34.37 14.66 -2.15
N PRO A 132 33.50 15.57 -1.67
CA PRO A 132 32.46 16.17 -2.49
C PRO A 132 33.08 16.91 -3.68
N GLN A 133 32.71 16.50 -4.89
CA GLN A 133 33.03 17.23 -6.12
C GLN A 133 32.14 18.49 -6.19
N PRO A 134 32.65 19.65 -6.66
CA PRO A 134 31.87 20.87 -6.70
C PRO A 134 30.72 20.80 -7.73
N ASN A 135 29.48 20.92 -7.25
CA ASN A 135 28.31 21.52 -7.91
C ASN A 135 27.97 21.14 -9.38
N LEU A 136 27.99 19.86 -9.74
CA LEU A 136 27.39 19.41 -11.02
C LEU A 136 25.91 18.99 -10.91
N ASN A 137 25.38 18.78 -9.70
CA ASN A 137 23.97 18.41 -9.48
C ASN A 137 23.29 19.43 -8.56
N LYS A 138 22.17 20.00 -9.02
CA LYS A 138 21.31 20.90 -8.22
C LYS A 138 20.33 20.14 -7.30
N GLY A 139 20.34 18.81 -7.32
CA GLY A 139 19.40 17.96 -6.58
C GLY A 139 20.07 16.69 -6.03
N PRO A 140 19.32 15.89 -5.25
CA PRO A 140 19.85 14.68 -4.64
C PRO A 140 20.22 13.63 -5.68
N ILE A 141 21.28 12.89 -5.39
CA ILE A 141 21.70 11.70 -6.18
C ILE A 141 21.19 10.39 -5.59
N ASN A 142 20.78 10.43 -4.32
CA ASN A 142 20.29 9.31 -3.56
C ASN A 142 18.90 9.64 -3.02
N PHE A 143 18.05 8.62 -2.89
CA PHE A 143 16.70 8.78 -2.34
C PHE A 143 16.42 7.71 -1.31
N VAL A 144 15.61 8.06 -0.32
CA VAL A 144 15.01 7.11 0.61
C VAL A 144 13.50 7.20 0.47
N ILE A 145 12.85 6.05 0.36
CA ILE A 145 11.41 5.92 0.13
C ILE A 145 10.82 5.18 1.32
N PHE A 146 9.90 5.84 2.03
CA PHE A 146 9.10 5.26 3.10
C PHE A 146 7.64 5.28 2.69
N SER A 147 6.81 4.42 3.27
CA SER A 147 5.38 4.37 2.99
C SER A 147 4.63 4.09 4.28
N ASP A 148 3.37 4.52 4.34
CA ASP A 148 2.39 4.09 5.31
C ASP A 148 2.86 4.20 6.76
N HIS A 149 2.87 5.42 7.26
CA HIS A 149 3.21 5.73 8.64
C HIS A 149 2.09 5.34 9.58
N HIS A 150 0.82 5.34 9.12
CA HIS A 150 -0.36 5.13 9.97
C HIS A 150 -0.36 6.04 11.19
N MET A 151 -0.12 7.32 10.90
CA MET A 151 -0.02 8.39 11.87
C MET A 151 -1.39 9.04 12.06
N THR A 152 -1.75 9.31 13.31
CA THR A 152 -2.99 10.02 13.64
C THR A 152 -2.79 10.75 14.97
N GLU A 153 -3.87 11.30 15.54
CA GLU A 153 -3.83 12.06 16.79
C GLU A 153 -3.35 11.19 17.96
N LYS A 154 -2.65 11.81 18.91
CA LYS A 154 -2.02 11.13 20.04
C LYS A 154 -3.07 10.44 20.91
N GLY A 155 -2.78 9.20 21.29
CA GLY A 155 -3.69 8.37 22.08
C GLY A 155 -4.81 7.71 21.27
N HIS A 156 -4.95 8.02 19.99
CA HIS A 156 -5.83 7.26 19.11
C HIS A 156 -5.28 5.82 18.97
N ARG A 157 -6.15 4.82 19.06
CA ARG A 157 -5.74 3.40 19.09
C ARG A 157 -5.10 2.90 17.79
N HIS A 158 -5.34 3.62 16.69
CA HIS A 158 -4.74 3.36 15.37
C HIS A 158 -3.48 4.19 15.11
N ASN A 159 -2.99 4.97 16.08
CA ASN A 159 -1.70 5.64 15.98
C ASN A 159 -0.57 4.63 16.18
N TYR A 160 -0.35 3.79 15.16
CA TYR A 160 0.70 2.78 15.18
C TYR A 160 2.08 3.41 15.00
N PHE A 161 2.12 4.56 14.30
CA PHE A 161 3.34 5.32 14.10
C PHE A 161 4.01 5.76 15.40
N GLU A 162 3.23 6.07 16.45
CA GLU A 162 3.75 6.59 17.72
C GLU A 162 4.95 5.78 18.26
N LYS A 163 4.89 4.45 18.13
CA LYS A 163 5.96 3.55 18.60
C LYS A 163 7.23 3.58 17.74
N ASN A 164 7.12 4.07 16.51
CA ASN A 164 8.22 4.18 15.54
C ASN A 164 8.65 5.63 15.30
N LYS A 165 7.95 6.62 15.86
CA LYS A 165 8.18 8.06 15.60
C LYS A 165 9.62 8.49 15.88
N GLU A 166 10.15 8.17 17.06
CA GLU A 166 11.53 8.52 17.41
C GLU A 166 12.54 7.87 16.47
N LEU A 167 12.35 6.58 16.17
CA LEU A 167 13.20 5.84 15.23
C LEU A 167 13.15 6.51 13.86
N TYR A 168 11.97 6.90 13.39
CA TYR A 168 11.80 7.58 12.11
C TYR A 168 12.50 8.93 12.07
N MET A 169 12.39 9.74 13.12
CA MET A 169 13.06 11.04 13.20
C MET A 169 14.60 10.89 13.14
N GLU A 170 15.17 9.90 13.84
CA GLU A 170 16.60 9.58 13.74
C GLU A 170 17.01 9.19 12.31
N LEU A 171 16.16 8.42 11.59
CA LEU A 171 16.40 8.10 10.19
C LEU A 171 16.38 9.34 9.31
N LEU A 172 15.43 10.25 9.52
CA LEU A 172 15.33 11.48 8.76
C LEU A 172 16.57 12.35 8.93
N ASP A 173 17.09 12.50 10.15
CA ASP A 173 18.36 13.19 10.39
C ASP A 173 19.52 12.52 9.66
N TYR A 174 19.67 11.19 9.80
CA TYR A 174 20.72 10.44 9.10
C TYR A 174 20.67 10.64 7.57
N TYR A 175 19.49 10.49 6.96
CA TYR A 175 19.34 10.64 5.51
C TYR A 175 19.54 12.08 5.04
N ALA A 176 19.10 13.05 5.83
CA ALA A 176 19.33 14.45 5.53
C ALA A 176 20.81 14.82 5.53
N ASP A 177 21.56 14.31 6.50
CA ASP A 177 23.00 14.54 6.66
C ASP A 177 23.81 13.83 5.56
N GLU A 178 23.35 12.66 5.10
CA GLU A 178 23.90 11.92 3.95
C GLU A 178 23.47 12.51 2.58
N GLY A 179 22.70 13.60 2.58
CA GLY A 179 22.31 14.33 1.37
C GLY A 179 21.28 13.61 0.49
N PHE A 180 20.45 12.74 1.08
CA PHE A 180 19.36 12.07 0.39
C PHE A 180 18.19 13.00 0.12
N GLY A 181 17.42 12.70 -0.94
CA GLY A 181 16.04 13.13 -1.07
C GLY A 181 15.10 12.19 -0.31
N LEU A 182 14.08 12.74 0.33
CA LEU A 182 13.03 11.99 1.00
C LEU A 182 11.81 11.86 0.09
N ILE A 183 11.31 10.63 -0.06
CA ILE A 183 10.05 10.34 -0.72
C ILE A 183 9.14 9.62 0.29
N GLU A 184 8.05 10.28 0.66
CA GLU A 184 6.95 9.63 1.41
C GLU A 184 5.95 9.09 0.41
N ASN A 185 5.99 7.79 0.17
CA ASN A 185 5.14 7.05 -0.76
C ASN A 185 3.92 6.41 -0.08
N GLY A 186 3.28 7.09 0.86
CA GLY A 186 2.18 6.57 1.68
C GLY A 186 0.86 7.30 1.45
N ASP A 187 -0.16 6.93 2.23
CA ASP A 187 -1.33 7.78 2.41
C ASP A 187 -0.93 9.19 2.87
N VAL A 188 -1.75 10.19 2.52
CA VAL A 188 -1.75 11.45 3.28
C VAL A 188 -2.48 11.15 4.58
N GLU A 189 -1.76 10.53 5.50
CA GLU A 189 -2.21 10.00 6.80
C GLU A 189 -3.08 10.99 7.57
N GLU A 190 -2.81 12.28 7.37
CA GLU A 190 -3.55 13.40 7.89
C GLU A 190 -5.04 13.42 7.53
N TYR A 191 -5.42 12.70 6.47
CA TYR A 191 -6.78 12.57 5.96
C TYR A 191 -7.34 11.15 6.06
N THR A 192 -6.60 10.21 6.62
CA THR A 192 -7.11 8.87 6.87
C THR A 192 -8.29 8.95 7.84
N ILE A 193 -9.44 8.40 7.42
CA ILE A 193 -10.60 8.31 8.29
C ILE A 193 -10.55 6.99 9.03
N PHE A 194 -10.46 7.10 10.34
CA PHE A 194 -10.57 5.98 11.26
C PHE A 194 -11.99 5.89 11.84
N GLU A 195 -12.14 5.09 12.87
CA GLU A 195 -13.46 4.81 13.44
C GLU A 195 -14.22 6.06 13.87
N PRO A 196 -15.50 6.16 13.55
CA PRO A 196 -16.30 7.25 14.03
C PRO A 196 -16.48 7.15 15.55
N THR A 197 -16.44 8.29 16.23
CA THR A 197 -16.98 8.40 17.59
C THR A 197 -18.48 8.08 17.60
N ILE A 198 -19.07 7.75 18.76
CA ILE A 198 -20.54 7.57 18.91
C ILE A 198 -21.31 8.73 18.27
N LYS A 199 -20.82 9.96 18.48
CA LYS A 199 -21.43 11.18 17.91
C LYS A 199 -21.41 11.16 16.38
N ILE A 200 -20.30 10.77 15.77
CA ILE A 200 -20.17 10.67 14.31
C ILE A 200 -21.05 9.54 13.77
N ALA A 201 -21.02 8.36 14.39
CA ALA A 201 -21.84 7.22 14.01
C ALA A 201 -23.34 7.56 14.08
N ASN A 202 -23.80 8.20 15.15
CA ASN A 202 -25.20 8.68 15.25
C ASN A 202 -25.54 9.72 14.17
N GLY A 203 -24.56 10.51 13.72
CA GLY A 203 -24.73 11.38 12.55
C GLY A 203 -25.01 10.59 11.27
N TYR A 204 -24.36 9.45 11.07
CA TYR A 204 -24.57 8.57 9.91
C TYR A 204 -25.97 7.94 9.90
N ASN A 205 -26.53 7.59 11.06
CA ASN A 205 -27.92 7.11 11.13
C ASN A 205 -28.93 8.09 10.52
N ASN A 206 -28.70 9.40 10.67
CA ASN A 206 -29.57 10.43 10.08
C ASN A 206 -29.41 10.54 8.55
N LEU A 207 -28.36 9.96 7.99
CA LEU A 207 -28.11 9.92 6.55
C LEU A 207 -28.64 8.65 5.88
N ILE A 208 -28.86 7.59 6.67
CA ILE A 208 -29.37 6.30 6.20
C ILE A 208 -30.90 6.39 6.08
N ASN A 209 -31.38 6.45 4.84
CA ASN A 209 -32.79 6.37 4.51
C ASN A 209 -33.23 4.91 4.43
N LYS A 210 -33.89 4.43 5.48
CA LYS A 210 -34.55 3.11 5.49
C LYS A 210 -35.91 3.22 4.81
N GLN A 211 -36.16 2.38 3.81
CA GLN A 211 -37.54 2.21 3.32
C GLN A 211 -38.35 1.43 4.37
N PRO A 212 -39.67 1.60 4.48
CA PRO A 212 -40.49 0.79 5.38
C PRO A 212 -40.33 -0.69 5.03
N ASP A 213 -40.21 -1.54 6.06
CA ASP A 213 -40.03 -2.99 5.94
C ASP A 213 -40.98 -3.59 4.89
N THR A 214 -40.41 -4.11 3.81
CA THR A 214 -41.19 -4.82 2.80
C THR A 214 -41.26 -6.31 3.14
N LEU A 215 -42.36 -6.98 2.78
CA LEU A 215 -42.51 -8.44 2.95
C LEU A 215 -41.37 -9.22 2.26
N PHE A 216 -40.78 -8.65 1.21
CA PHE A 216 -39.65 -9.24 0.48
C PHE A 216 -38.35 -9.22 1.30
N GLU A 217 -38.12 -8.24 2.17
CA GLU A 217 -36.95 -8.18 3.06
C GLU A 217 -37.01 -9.26 4.15
N HIS A 218 -38.22 -9.54 4.66
CA HIS A 218 -38.43 -10.67 5.56
C HIS A 218 -38.16 -12.04 4.92
N LEU A 219 -38.21 -12.13 3.57
CA LEU A 219 -38.05 -13.38 2.83
C LEU A 219 -36.70 -13.52 2.13
N ALA A 220 -36.02 -12.43 1.77
CA ALA A 220 -34.85 -12.45 0.87
C ALA A 220 -33.60 -11.70 1.36
N GLY A 221 -33.66 -10.98 2.49
CA GLY A 221 -32.49 -10.31 3.08
C GLY A 221 -32.79 -8.98 3.77
N GLU A 222 -31.91 -8.56 4.68
CA GLU A 222 -32.06 -7.35 5.50
C GLU A 222 -32.27 -6.07 4.66
N ASN A 223 -33.16 -5.17 5.12
CA ASN A 223 -33.31 -3.83 4.57
C ASN A 223 -32.05 -3.01 4.88
N VAL A 224 -31.12 -3.00 3.92
CA VAL A 224 -29.84 -2.31 4.08
C VAL A 224 -30.00 -0.77 4.06
N GLY A 225 -31.19 -0.22 3.75
CA GLY A 225 -31.41 1.22 3.60
C GLY A 225 -30.68 1.81 2.40
N SER A 226 -30.59 3.14 2.28
CA SER A 226 -29.78 3.84 1.26
C SER A 226 -29.16 5.09 1.87
N ILE A 227 -28.03 5.57 1.34
CA ILE A 227 -27.37 6.77 1.85
C ILE A 227 -27.21 7.81 0.74
N ASN A 228 -27.37 9.08 1.11
CA ASN A 228 -26.92 10.17 0.26
C ASN A 228 -25.40 10.27 0.37
N TRP A 229 -24.71 9.72 -0.63
CA TRP A 229 -23.25 9.70 -0.71
C TRP A 229 -22.59 11.08 -0.64
N GLU A 230 -23.22 12.10 -1.22
CA GLU A 230 -22.70 13.46 -1.19
C GLU A 230 -22.75 14.04 0.23
N HIS A 231 -23.84 13.79 0.96
CA HIS A 231 -23.94 14.22 2.36
C HIS A 231 -22.90 13.50 3.25
N LEU A 232 -22.70 12.19 3.04
CA LEU A 232 -21.67 11.45 3.76
C LEU A 232 -20.28 12.01 3.46
N ARG A 233 -19.98 12.31 2.20
CA ARG A 233 -18.72 12.95 1.76
C ARG A 233 -18.49 14.29 2.45
N VAL A 234 -19.50 15.17 2.48
CA VAL A 234 -19.42 16.47 3.17
C VAL A 234 -19.16 16.29 4.67
N GLN A 235 -19.86 15.35 5.32
CA GLN A 235 -19.65 15.06 6.74
C GLN A 235 -18.23 14.55 7.02
N ARG A 236 -17.69 13.70 6.16
CA ARG A 236 -16.31 13.19 6.26
C ARG A 236 -15.26 14.28 6.08
N ILE A 237 -15.43 15.16 5.08
CA ILE A 237 -14.55 16.34 4.89
C ILE A 237 -14.56 17.22 6.14
N LYS A 238 -15.74 17.46 6.72
CA LYS A 238 -15.87 18.22 7.97
C LYS A 238 -15.10 17.54 9.11
N ASN A 239 -15.27 16.24 9.31
CA ASN A 239 -14.56 15.50 10.36
C ASN A 239 -13.04 15.59 10.18
N ARG A 240 -12.54 15.43 8.94
CA ARG A 240 -11.10 15.57 8.63
C ARG A 240 -10.56 16.94 8.99
N LYS A 241 -11.28 18.03 8.66
CA LYS A 241 -10.89 19.40 9.04
C LYS A 241 -10.83 19.61 10.56
N GLU A 242 -11.65 18.89 11.32
CA GLU A 242 -11.64 18.97 12.78
C GLU A 242 -10.49 18.17 13.42
N ILE A 243 -10.07 17.07 12.79
CA ILE A 243 -9.02 16.16 13.30
C ILE A 243 -7.62 16.62 12.87
N LEU A 244 -7.47 17.08 11.62
CA LEU A 244 -6.19 17.43 11.01
C LEU A 244 -5.30 18.32 11.89
N PRO A 245 -5.78 19.44 12.49
CA PRO A 245 -4.92 20.31 13.29
C PRO A 245 -4.28 19.57 14.47
N ARG A 246 -4.99 18.60 15.06
CA ARG A 246 -4.47 17.78 16.17
C ARG A 246 -3.38 16.82 15.70
N ILE A 247 -3.57 16.17 14.55
CA ILE A 247 -2.53 15.30 13.96
C ILE A 247 -1.26 16.11 13.70
N ILE A 248 -1.39 17.32 13.14
CA ILE A 248 -0.25 18.20 12.86
C ILE A 248 0.42 18.64 14.17
N GLU A 249 -0.37 19.11 15.14
CA GLU A 249 0.15 19.56 16.45
C GLU A 249 0.89 18.44 17.19
N ASP A 250 0.31 17.24 17.25
CA ASP A 250 0.91 16.08 17.91
C ASP A 250 2.21 15.61 17.24
N ASN A 251 2.42 15.98 15.97
CA ASN A 251 3.57 15.57 15.17
C ASN A 251 4.39 16.76 14.64
N ILE A 252 4.27 17.93 15.27
CA ILE A 252 4.89 19.18 14.77
C ILE A 252 6.40 19.04 14.55
N GLU A 253 7.10 18.39 15.47
CA GLU A 253 8.55 18.15 15.38
C GLU A 253 8.94 17.35 14.13
N LEU A 254 8.10 16.39 13.71
CA LEU A 254 8.30 15.63 12.48
C LEU A 254 8.14 16.53 11.25
N TYR A 255 7.08 17.34 11.21
CA TYR A 255 6.83 18.25 10.09
C TYR A 255 7.94 19.30 9.97
N GLU A 256 8.38 19.87 11.10
CA GLU A 256 9.49 20.83 11.15
C GLU A 256 10.80 20.20 10.68
N LEU A 257 11.11 18.98 11.12
CA LEU A 257 12.30 18.25 10.69
C LEU A 257 12.31 18.02 9.18
N ILE A 258 11.21 17.52 8.61
CA ILE A 258 11.09 17.31 7.16
C ILE A 258 11.23 18.63 6.40
N ASP A 259 10.59 19.69 6.90
CA ASP A 259 10.64 21.01 6.27
C ASP A 259 12.07 21.56 6.24
N ASP A 260 12.73 21.57 7.39
CA ASP A 260 14.06 22.14 7.57
C ASP A 260 15.14 21.35 6.84
N LYS A 261 15.07 20.01 6.92
CA LYS A 261 16.14 19.14 6.44
C LYS A 261 15.97 18.67 5.00
N PHE A 262 14.76 18.72 4.45
CA PHE A 262 14.48 18.25 3.08
C PHE A 262 13.78 19.32 2.24
N ALA A 263 12.58 19.77 2.62
CA ALA A 263 11.75 20.61 1.74
C ALA A 263 12.43 21.96 1.41
N LYS A 264 13.06 22.62 2.39
CA LYS A 264 13.79 23.89 2.19
C LYS A 264 15.04 23.76 1.32
N LYS A 265 15.61 22.56 1.15
CA LYS A 265 16.76 22.33 0.25
C LYS A 265 16.37 22.43 -1.22
N GLY A 266 15.10 22.23 -1.54
CA GLY A 266 14.54 22.36 -2.89
C GLY A 266 13.46 21.32 -3.17
N SER A 267 12.70 21.56 -4.24
CA SER A 267 11.59 20.67 -4.64
C SER A 267 12.01 19.23 -4.89
N ASP A 268 13.27 18.97 -5.23
CA ASP A 268 13.75 17.62 -5.56
C ASP A 268 14.17 16.83 -4.31
N TYR A 269 14.30 17.49 -3.15
CA TYR A 269 14.73 16.87 -1.89
C TYR A 269 13.59 16.33 -1.05
N TYR A 270 12.35 16.74 -1.30
CA TYR A 270 11.18 16.19 -0.62
C TYR A 270 10.03 15.97 -1.61
N THR A 271 9.39 14.81 -1.53
CA THR A 271 8.16 14.51 -2.28
C THR A 271 7.23 13.68 -1.41
N LYS A 272 5.95 14.01 -1.40
CA LYS A 272 4.90 13.19 -0.79
C LYS A 272 3.97 12.71 -1.90
N VAL A 273 4.00 11.41 -2.16
CA VAL A 273 3.11 10.76 -3.11
C VAL A 273 1.79 10.46 -2.38
N THR A 274 0.64 10.74 -3.00
CA THR A 274 -0.68 10.58 -2.36
C THR A 274 -1.22 9.15 -2.45
N GLY A 275 -2.06 8.76 -1.49
CA GLY A 275 -2.54 7.39 -1.26
C GLY A 275 -4.07 7.17 -1.29
N ASN A 276 -4.48 5.99 -0.82
CA ASN A 276 -5.81 5.37 -0.82
C ASN A 276 -6.91 6.23 -0.18
N HIS A 277 -6.60 6.84 0.97
CA HIS A 277 -7.60 7.58 1.75
C HIS A 277 -7.81 9.02 1.32
N ASP A 278 -7.22 9.37 0.18
CA ASP A 278 -7.35 10.66 -0.45
C ASP A 278 -8.47 10.56 -1.48
N PRO A 279 -9.74 10.90 -1.17
CA PRO A 279 -10.77 11.03 -2.18
C PRO A 279 -10.43 12.24 -3.06
N TYR A 280 -9.44 12.09 -3.94
CA TYR A 280 -8.80 13.15 -4.72
C TYR A 280 -8.74 14.44 -3.91
N LEU A 281 -7.94 14.40 -2.84
CA LEU A 281 -7.77 15.43 -1.81
C LEU A 281 -8.58 16.67 -2.17
N ALA A 282 -9.82 16.73 -1.69
CA ALA A 282 -10.69 17.84 -2.04
C ALA A 282 -9.90 19.14 -1.84
N GLN A 283 -9.92 20.04 -2.83
CA GLN A 283 -8.98 21.16 -2.88
C GLN A 283 -8.96 21.96 -1.57
N ASP A 284 -10.09 22.00 -0.87
CA ASP A 284 -10.25 22.61 0.44
C ASP A 284 -9.52 21.87 1.57
N LEU A 285 -9.36 20.54 1.54
CA LEU A 285 -8.49 19.79 2.43
C LEU A 285 -7.02 20.09 2.11
N ILE A 286 -6.58 20.01 0.85
CA ILE A 286 -5.19 20.29 0.45
C ILE A 286 -4.69 21.63 1.04
N LEU A 287 -5.55 22.65 1.00
CA LEU A 287 -5.22 23.99 1.49
C LEU A 287 -5.02 24.08 3.01
N THR A 288 -5.42 23.06 3.77
CA THR A 288 -5.22 22.98 5.21
C THR A 288 -3.89 22.33 5.61
N LEU A 289 -3.16 21.71 4.69
CA LEU A 289 -1.80 21.24 4.94
C LEU A 289 -0.82 22.41 5.04
N PRO A 290 0.30 22.25 5.79
CA PRO A 290 1.40 23.20 5.74
C PRO A 290 1.90 23.35 4.30
N LYS A 291 2.21 24.60 3.90
CA LYS A 291 2.52 24.98 2.52
C LYS A 291 3.60 24.08 1.89
N ASN A 292 4.68 23.79 2.61
CA ASN A 292 5.81 23.04 2.06
C ASN A 292 5.46 21.55 1.83
N PHE A 293 4.47 21.01 2.52
CA PHE A 293 3.94 19.67 2.25
C PHE A 293 3.03 19.70 1.03
N ARG A 294 2.08 20.65 1.05
CA ARG A 294 1.13 20.89 -0.04
C ARG A 294 1.82 21.05 -1.40
N ASP A 295 2.86 21.88 -1.45
CA ASP A 295 3.57 22.21 -2.69
C ASP A 295 4.45 21.03 -3.19
N ASN A 296 4.64 19.99 -2.36
CA ASN A 296 5.39 18.78 -2.69
C ASN A 296 4.51 17.52 -2.86
N LEU A 297 3.18 17.67 -2.84
CA LEU A 297 2.24 16.59 -3.11
C LEU A 297 2.20 16.23 -4.60
N CYS A 298 2.23 14.95 -4.92
CA CYS A 298 1.98 14.44 -6.26
C CYS A 298 1.24 13.10 -6.23
N ASP A 299 0.54 12.75 -7.31
CA ASP A 299 -0.07 11.43 -7.46
C ASP A 299 0.98 10.40 -7.89
N VAL A 300 1.96 10.87 -8.66
CA VAL A 300 3.07 10.07 -9.22
C VAL A 300 4.36 10.87 -9.20
N LEU A 301 5.44 10.20 -8.83
CA LEU A 301 6.81 10.69 -9.02
C LEU A 301 7.55 9.86 -10.08
N LYS A 302 8.06 10.54 -11.10
CA LYS A 302 8.94 9.98 -12.12
C LYS A 302 10.39 10.32 -11.77
N ILE A 303 11.24 9.31 -11.61
CA ILE A 303 12.67 9.50 -11.36
C ILE A 303 13.44 9.10 -12.62
N HIS A 304 13.97 10.10 -13.29
CA HIS A 304 14.81 9.96 -14.45
C HIS A 304 16.28 9.85 -14.07
N HIS A 305 16.99 8.99 -14.79
CA HIS A 305 18.43 8.86 -14.69
C HIS A 305 19.11 9.46 -15.92
N LYS A 306 20.11 10.31 -15.68
CA LYS A 306 20.98 10.86 -16.72
C LYS A 306 22.44 10.50 -16.42
N PRO A 307 23.01 9.48 -17.08
CA PRO A 307 24.40 9.08 -16.89
C PRO A 307 25.38 10.25 -17.11
N ILE A 308 26.41 10.35 -16.28
CA ILE A 308 27.48 11.35 -16.44
C ILE A 308 28.23 11.04 -17.74
N GLY A 309 28.24 12.02 -18.65
CA GLY A 309 28.80 11.86 -20.01
C GLY A 309 27.83 11.22 -21.01
N GLY A 310 26.68 10.70 -20.55
CA GLY A 310 25.60 10.22 -21.40
C GLY A 310 24.83 11.37 -22.05
N ARG A 311 24.40 11.17 -23.30
CA ARG A 311 23.58 12.15 -24.02
C ARG A 311 22.09 12.04 -23.69
N GLN A 312 21.63 10.85 -23.33
CA GLN A 312 20.21 10.55 -23.16
C GLN A 312 19.85 10.32 -21.70
N GLU A 313 18.74 10.93 -21.30
CA GLU A 313 18.05 10.71 -20.04
C GLU A 313 16.93 9.69 -20.25
N TYR A 314 16.68 8.83 -19.26
CA TYR A 314 15.62 7.83 -19.35
C TYR A 314 14.89 7.70 -18.01
N LEU A 315 13.60 7.36 -18.07
CA LEU A 315 12.80 7.06 -16.89
C LEU A 315 13.31 5.75 -16.27
N LYS A 316 13.73 5.80 -15.00
CA LYS A 316 14.26 4.62 -14.30
C LYS A 316 13.29 4.08 -13.26
N TYR A 317 12.65 4.97 -12.51
CA TYR A 317 11.66 4.59 -11.50
C TYR A 317 10.36 5.38 -11.70
N PHE A 318 9.25 4.68 -11.54
CA PHE A 318 7.92 5.25 -11.47
C PHE A 318 7.38 4.94 -10.08
N VAL A 319 7.16 5.97 -9.27
CA VAL A 319 6.73 5.83 -7.88
C VAL A 319 5.28 6.30 -7.77
N THR A 320 4.42 5.44 -7.24
CA THR A 320 3.00 5.70 -6.94
C THR A 320 2.63 4.95 -5.68
N HIS A 321 1.56 5.31 -4.98
CA HIS A 321 1.22 4.61 -3.75
C HIS A 321 0.67 3.19 -4.00
N GLY A 322 -0.19 3.00 -5.00
CA GLY A 322 -0.72 1.69 -5.40
C GLY A 322 -2.25 1.57 -5.32
N HIS A 323 -2.90 2.44 -4.55
CA HIS A 323 -4.36 2.51 -4.44
C HIS A 323 -5.08 2.71 -5.78
N GLN A 324 -4.41 3.33 -6.76
CA GLN A 324 -4.97 3.51 -8.10
C GLN A 324 -5.30 2.16 -8.78
N PHE A 325 -4.78 1.04 -8.28
CA PHE A 325 -4.98 -0.30 -8.85
C PHE A 325 -5.79 -1.22 -7.94
N ASP A 326 -6.49 -0.65 -6.97
CA ASP A 326 -7.31 -1.40 -6.03
C ASP A 326 -8.79 -1.00 -6.15
N SER A 327 -9.62 -2.01 -6.35
CA SER A 327 -11.07 -1.87 -6.54
C SER A 327 -11.78 -1.12 -5.41
N SER A 328 -11.26 -1.18 -4.19
CA SER A 328 -11.87 -0.53 -3.02
C SER A 328 -11.53 0.95 -2.97
N THR A 329 -10.41 1.34 -3.57
CA THR A 329 -9.75 2.63 -3.36
C THR A 329 -9.62 3.41 -4.66
N LEU A 330 -10.24 2.86 -5.72
CA LEU A 330 -10.41 3.51 -7.00
C LEU A 330 -11.07 4.88 -6.78
N PRO A 331 -10.47 5.98 -7.22
CA PRO A 331 -10.86 7.32 -6.83
C PRO A 331 -12.35 7.66 -6.97
N GLN A 332 -12.96 7.20 -8.05
CA GLN A 332 -14.36 7.43 -8.39
C GLN A 332 -15.33 6.71 -7.44
N HIS A 333 -14.85 5.70 -6.70
CA HIS A 333 -15.62 4.83 -5.83
C HIS A 333 -15.10 4.78 -4.39
N ALA A 334 -13.92 5.36 -4.12
CA ALA A 334 -13.24 5.30 -2.83
C ALA A 334 -14.11 5.81 -1.68
N PHE A 335 -14.93 6.85 -1.91
CA PHE A 335 -15.86 7.36 -0.90
C PHE A 335 -16.93 6.31 -0.52
N ALA A 336 -17.40 5.47 -1.43
CA ALA A 336 -18.45 4.48 -1.15
C ALA A 336 -17.89 3.14 -0.69
N LEU A 337 -16.63 2.85 -1.06
CA LEU A 337 -15.97 1.59 -0.79
C LEU A 337 -14.86 1.80 0.25
N GLY A 338 -13.68 2.27 -0.15
CA GLY A 338 -12.49 2.34 0.69
C GLY A 338 -12.71 3.07 2.00
N GLU A 339 -13.34 4.25 1.97
CA GLU A 339 -13.66 5.01 3.18
C GLU A 339 -14.69 4.28 4.07
N VAL A 340 -15.69 3.61 3.47
CA VAL A 340 -16.65 2.79 4.23
C VAL A 340 -15.93 1.61 4.87
N PHE A 341 -15.08 0.90 4.14
CA PHE A 341 -14.28 -0.21 4.67
C PHE A 341 -13.41 0.25 5.85
N SER A 342 -12.64 1.33 5.69
CA SER A 342 -11.78 1.85 6.77
C SER A 342 -12.55 2.31 8.00
N GLU A 343 -13.68 3.00 7.83
CA GLU A 343 -14.52 3.46 8.93
C GLU A 343 -15.21 2.31 9.67
N THR A 344 -15.80 1.38 8.89
CA THR A 344 -16.70 0.36 9.42
C THR A 344 -16.00 -0.88 9.89
N LEU A 345 -14.76 -1.11 9.46
CA LEU A 345 -14.03 -2.33 9.78
C LEU A 345 -12.74 -2.06 10.56
N GLY A 346 -12.34 -0.81 10.80
CA GLY A 346 -11.14 -0.49 11.58
C GLY A 346 -11.05 -1.14 12.99
N TRP A 347 -12.15 -1.62 13.56
CA TRP A 347 -12.19 -2.36 14.86
C TRP A 347 -11.92 -3.84 14.75
N THR A 348 -12.22 -4.48 13.62
CA THR A 348 -12.00 -5.92 13.41
C THR A 348 -10.95 -6.22 12.39
N ILE A 349 -10.66 -5.24 11.54
CA ILE A 349 -9.84 -5.37 10.35
C ILE A 349 -8.91 -4.18 10.40
N GLN A 350 -7.63 -4.49 10.38
CA GLN A 350 -6.63 -3.46 10.38
C GLN A 350 -6.35 -2.95 8.95
N GLY A 351 -7.02 -3.47 7.91
CA GLY A 351 -6.79 -3.17 6.49
C GLY A 351 -6.09 -4.36 5.79
N ALA A 352 -5.15 -4.12 4.87
CA ALA A 352 -4.08 -5.10 4.55
C ALA A 352 -3.10 -5.30 5.71
N ASP A 353 -3.49 -4.97 6.92
CA ASP A 353 -2.52 -4.49 7.88
C ASP A 353 -2.64 -5.40 9.08
N ARG A 354 -1.52 -5.98 9.46
CA ARG A 354 -1.35 -6.57 10.79
C ARG A 354 -0.40 -5.61 11.51
N ILE A 355 -0.68 -5.25 12.75
CA ILE A 355 0.36 -4.66 13.59
C ILE A 355 1.29 -5.77 14.03
N TRP A 356 2.56 -5.60 13.71
CA TRP A 356 3.60 -6.47 14.20
C TRP A 356 4.17 -5.86 15.46
N ASN A 357 3.72 -6.35 16.62
CA ASN A 357 4.27 -5.92 17.90
C ASN A 357 5.76 -6.30 18.02
N ALA A 358 6.44 -5.77 19.03
CA ALA A 358 7.86 -6.01 19.23
C ALA A 358 8.24 -7.50 19.27
N SER A 359 7.40 -8.38 19.83
CA SER A 359 7.66 -9.82 19.87
C SER A 359 7.70 -10.42 18.46
N LYS A 360 6.70 -10.08 17.63
CA LYS A 360 6.59 -10.61 16.26
C LYS A 360 7.62 -10.02 15.30
N THR A 361 8.11 -8.80 15.55
CA THR A 361 9.18 -8.19 14.75
C THR A 361 10.57 -8.62 15.18
N GLU A 362 10.73 -9.21 16.37
CA GLU A 362 12.02 -9.64 16.91
C GLU A 362 12.84 -10.49 15.92
N PRO A 363 12.27 -11.47 15.19
CA PRO A 363 13.04 -12.28 14.24
C PRO A 363 13.72 -11.43 13.16
N TRP A 364 13.09 -10.34 12.71
CA TRP A 364 13.65 -9.46 11.69
C TRP A 364 14.57 -8.38 12.26
N ARG A 365 14.32 -7.94 13.51
CA ARG A 365 15.12 -6.93 14.21
C ARG A 365 16.44 -7.50 14.76
N ASN A 366 16.41 -8.72 15.29
CA ASN A 366 17.57 -9.32 15.94
C ASN A 366 18.68 -9.60 14.92
N PRO A 367 19.90 -9.05 15.10
CA PRO A 367 20.98 -9.27 14.15
C PRO A 367 21.48 -10.73 14.14
N ASN A 368 21.32 -11.43 15.26
CA ASN A 368 21.80 -12.81 15.40
C ASN A 368 20.83 -13.86 14.84
N LYS A 369 19.68 -13.45 14.29
CA LYS A 369 18.70 -14.36 13.71
C LYS A 369 18.70 -14.24 12.18
N GLN A 370 19.00 -15.35 11.51
CA GLN A 370 18.78 -15.46 10.07
C GLN A 370 17.32 -15.78 9.80
N VAL A 371 16.58 -14.77 9.37
CA VAL A 371 15.15 -14.90 9.10
C VAL A 371 14.86 -14.36 7.71
N ALA A 372 14.03 -15.10 7.01
CA ALA A 372 13.50 -14.73 5.72
C ALA A 372 12.21 -13.91 5.90
N PHE A 373 12.01 -12.91 5.06
CA PHE A 373 10.71 -12.25 4.90
C PHE A 373 10.07 -12.74 3.60
N ARG A 374 8.75 -13.00 3.58
CA ARG A 374 8.07 -13.49 2.37
C ARG A 374 8.15 -12.44 1.25
N ASN A 375 8.58 -12.83 0.06
CA ASN A 375 8.79 -11.98 -1.12
C ASN A 375 8.03 -12.52 -2.35
N ILE A 376 6.72 -12.63 -2.19
CA ILE A 376 5.80 -13.21 -3.18
C ILE A 376 4.71 -12.18 -3.44
N LEU A 377 4.34 -11.96 -4.69
CA LEU A 377 3.27 -11.01 -5.03
C LEU A 377 1.98 -11.34 -4.27
N ALA A 378 1.35 -10.32 -3.69
CA ALA A 378 0.04 -10.48 -3.07
C ALA A 378 -1.06 -10.73 -4.10
N THR A 379 -2.09 -11.48 -3.70
CA THR A 379 -3.30 -11.78 -4.46
C THR A 379 -4.51 -11.29 -3.68
N ALA A 380 -5.47 -10.61 -4.34
CA ALA A 380 -6.65 -10.06 -3.67
C ALA A 380 -7.84 -11.03 -3.65
N LYS A 381 -7.85 -12.00 -4.58
CA LYS A 381 -8.82 -13.09 -4.64
C LYS A 381 -8.05 -14.41 -4.61
N PRO A 382 -8.56 -15.44 -3.92
CA PRO A 382 -8.01 -16.77 -4.06
C PRO A 382 -8.01 -17.14 -5.55
N MET A 383 -6.89 -17.67 -6.04
CA MET A 383 -6.71 -18.04 -7.44
C MET A 383 -7.95 -18.79 -7.93
N SER A 384 -8.63 -18.18 -8.90
CA SER A 384 -9.97 -18.52 -9.37
C SER A 384 -10.07 -19.96 -9.84
N ASN A 385 -10.39 -20.88 -8.93
CA ASN A 385 -11.20 -22.06 -9.27
C ASN A 385 -11.84 -22.71 -8.03
N PRO A 386 -12.83 -22.05 -7.37
CA PRO A 386 -13.67 -22.72 -6.38
C PRO A 386 -14.33 -23.98 -6.97
N ASP A 387 -14.65 -23.99 -8.28
CA ASP A 387 -15.32 -25.13 -8.93
C ASP A 387 -14.43 -26.38 -9.06
N SER A 388 -13.09 -26.24 -9.08
CA SER A 388 -12.16 -27.39 -9.04
C SER A 388 -11.93 -27.98 -7.64
N LEU A 389 -12.30 -27.25 -6.59
CA LEU A 389 -12.12 -27.67 -5.20
C LEU A 389 -13.30 -28.52 -4.70
N PHE A 390 -14.49 -28.32 -5.27
CA PHE A 390 -15.69 -29.13 -4.97
C PHE A 390 -15.80 -30.41 -5.81
N SER A 391 -14.92 -30.63 -6.80
CA SER A 391 -15.10 -31.68 -7.80
C SER A 391 -14.40 -33.02 -7.51
N GLY A 392 -13.97 -33.34 -6.27
CA GLY A 392 -13.53 -34.73 -6.05
C GLY A 392 -12.80 -35.18 -4.78
N PHE A 393 -12.47 -34.35 -3.79
CA PHE A 393 -11.84 -34.82 -2.56
C PHE A 393 -12.46 -34.16 -1.33
N GLY A 394 -12.59 -34.92 -0.23
CA GLY A 394 -13.12 -34.42 1.04
C GLY A 394 -12.38 -33.17 1.48
N ILE A 395 -13.07 -32.03 1.39
CA ILE A 395 -12.53 -30.73 1.77
C ILE A 395 -12.19 -30.82 3.25
N GLY A 396 -10.91 -30.77 3.59
CA GLY A 396 -10.47 -30.70 4.98
C GLY A 396 -11.16 -29.51 5.66
N ILE A 397 -11.57 -29.70 6.93
CA ILE A 397 -12.33 -28.70 7.71
C ILE A 397 -11.71 -27.29 7.63
N ASP A 398 -10.38 -27.21 7.55
CA ASP A 398 -9.63 -25.95 7.44
C ASP A 398 -9.85 -25.19 6.13
N ILE A 399 -10.03 -25.87 5.00
CA ILE A 399 -10.31 -25.23 3.71
C ILE A 399 -11.76 -24.73 3.67
N ALA A 400 -12.70 -25.51 4.22
CA ALA A 400 -14.09 -25.06 4.33
C ALA A 400 -14.21 -23.82 5.24
N ALA A 401 -13.46 -23.77 6.34
CA ALA A 401 -13.40 -22.62 7.23
C ALA A 401 -12.82 -21.38 6.53
N GLU A 402 -11.72 -21.52 5.79
CA GLU A 402 -11.16 -20.45 4.96
C GLU A 402 -12.20 -19.88 4.00
N ILE A 403 -12.83 -20.74 3.20
CA ILE A 403 -13.82 -20.32 2.21
C ILE A 403 -14.99 -19.59 2.90
N VAL A 404 -15.50 -20.11 4.01
CA VAL A 404 -16.59 -19.45 4.75
C VAL A 404 -16.16 -18.07 5.26
N ILE A 405 -14.97 -17.96 5.86
CA ILE A 405 -14.47 -16.70 6.40
C ILE A 405 -14.20 -15.71 5.26
N GLU A 406 -13.55 -16.13 4.18
CA GLU A 406 -13.29 -15.25 3.02
C GLU A 406 -14.58 -14.84 2.32
N ILE A 407 -15.59 -15.71 2.22
CA ILE A 407 -16.94 -15.34 1.74
C ILE A 407 -17.58 -14.27 2.66
N LEU A 408 -17.45 -14.42 3.97
CA LEU A 408 -17.93 -13.43 4.94
C LEU A 408 -17.19 -12.09 4.77
N MET A 409 -15.89 -12.18 4.46
CA MET A 409 -15.00 -11.08 4.10
C MET A 409 -15.08 -10.74 2.60
N GLN A 410 -16.22 -11.03 1.98
CA GLN A 410 -16.57 -10.57 0.64
C GLN A 410 -15.66 -11.03 -0.52
N GLY A 411 -15.00 -12.17 -0.34
CA GLY A 411 -14.10 -12.79 -1.31
C GLY A 411 -12.70 -12.21 -1.32
N HIS A 412 -12.33 -11.41 -0.31
CA HIS A 412 -10.95 -10.97 -0.14
C HIS A 412 -10.09 -12.09 0.46
N GLU A 413 -8.90 -12.25 -0.10
CA GLU A 413 -7.90 -13.17 0.46
C GLU A 413 -7.42 -12.66 1.82
N ILE A 414 -7.44 -13.57 2.81
CA ILE A 414 -6.80 -13.34 4.09
C ILE A 414 -5.36 -13.83 3.99
N ALA A 415 -4.42 -13.03 4.46
CA ALA A 415 -3.01 -13.43 4.50
C ALA A 415 -2.75 -14.39 5.68
N TRP A 416 -3.30 -15.61 5.57
CA TRP A 416 -3.25 -16.66 6.58
C TRP A 416 -1.84 -17.04 7.02
N GLU A 417 -0.85 -16.88 6.14
CA GLU A 417 0.56 -17.15 6.41
C GLU A 417 1.17 -16.32 7.56
N TYR A 418 0.46 -15.30 8.03
CA TYR A 418 0.92 -14.49 9.14
C TYR A 418 0.34 -14.92 10.48
N PHE A 419 -0.69 -15.74 10.54
CA PHE A 419 -1.18 -16.21 11.84
C PHE A 419 -0.18 -17.15 12.50
N ASP A 420 -0.15 -17.15 13.84
CA ASP A 420 0.74 -18.00 14.62
C ASP A 420 0.30 -19.48 14.50
N ASN A 421 -1.01 -19.72 14.37
CA ASN A 421 -1.58 -21.01 14.04
C ASN A 421 -1.58 -21.27 12.53
N SER A 422 -0.96 -22.39 12.12
CA SER A 422 -0.99 -22.85 10.73
C SER A 422 -2.37 -23.35 10.28
N SER A 423 -3.21 -23.77 11.23
CA SER A 423 -4.60 -24.13 10.98
C SER A 423 -5.46 -22.86 10.95
N ARG A 424 -6.09 -22.59 9.81
CA ARG A 424 -6.87 -21.35 9.59
C ARG A 424 -8.08 -21.23 10.52
N ILE A 425 -8.71 -22.36 10.88
CA ILE A 425 -9.80 -22.35 11.86
C ILE A 425 -9.28 -22.05 13.26
N GLN A 426 -8.10 -22.55 13.63
CA GLN A 426 -7.49 -22.25 14.93
C GLN A 426 -7.00 -20.81 14.98
N ALA A 427 -6.37 -20.30 13.92
CA ALA A 427 -6.05 -18.89 13.77
C ALA A 427 -7.29 -18.02 13.95
N PHE A 428 -8.39 -18.37 13.28
CA PHE A 428 -9.65 -17.66 13.47
C PHE A 428 -10.17 -17.75 14.91
N GLN A 429 -10.20 -18.93 15.52
CA GLN A 429 -10.81 -19.14 16.84
C GLN A 429 -9.97 -18.64 18.02
N GLN A 430 -8.64 -18.75 17.91
CA GLN A 430 -7.71 -18.50 19.01
C GLN A 430 -6.96 -17.18 18.88
N GLU A 431 -6.94 -16.58 17.69
CA GLU A 431 -6.24 -15.33 17.44
C GLU A 431 -7.21 -14.21 17.04
N VAL A 432 -8.06 -14.44 16.02
CA VAL A 432 -9.06 -13.44 15.57
C VAL A 432 -10.16 -13.28 16.63
N MET A 433 -10.83 -14.37 17.00
CA MET A 433 -11.97 -14.33 17.91
C MET A 433 -11.61 -13.90 19.35
N THR A 434 -10.35 -14.02 19.76
CA THR A 434 -9.87 -13.55 21.07
C THR A 434 -9.39 -12.10 21.04
N GLY A 435 -9.25 -11.51 19.84
CA GLY A 435 -8.68 -10.18 19.64
C GLY A 435 -7.15 -10.12 19.77
N ASP A 436 -6.47 -11.27 19.81
CA ASP A 436 -5.00 -11.33 19.79
C ASP A 436 -4.43 -10.93 18.43
N GLU A 437 -5.19 -11.18 17.36
CA GLU A 437 -4.89 -10.79 15.98
C GLU A 437 -6.09 -10.19 15.25
N TYR A 438 -5.78 -9.50 14.13
CA TYR A 438 -6.77 -8.95 13.21
C TYR A 438 -6.59 -9.61 11.84
N PHE A 439 -7.67 -9.68 11.05
CA PHE A 439 -7.54 -10.11 9.67
C PHE A 439 -6.67 -9.14 8.89
N LYS A 440 -5.69 -9.69 8.17
CA LYS A 440 -4.97 -9.00 7.11
C LYS A 440 -5.67 -9.28 5.78
N VAL A 441 -6.43 -8.31 5.29
CA VAL A 441 -7.23 -8.41 4.07
C VAL A 441 -6.46 -7.85 2.88
N ARG A 442 -6.16 -8.69 1.89
CA ARG A 442 -5.49 -8.23 0.67
C ARG A 442 -6.51 -7.55 -0.24
N HIS A 443 -6.38 -6.23 -0.38
CA HIS A 443 -7.27 -5.40 -1.18
C HIS A 443 -6.66 -5.10 -2.57
N LEU A 444 -5.36 -4.78 -2.63
CA LEU A 444 -4.59 -4.75 -3.88
C LEU A 444 -4.05 -6.14 -4.28
N SER A 445 -4.27 -6.53 -5.53
CA SER A 445 -3.58 -7.68 -6.13
C SER A 445 -2.32 -7.24 -6.86
N GLU A 446 -1.18 -7.37 -6.20
CA GLU A 446 0.13 -7.15 -6.84
C GLU A 446 0.33 -8.08 -8.05
N THR A 447 -0.22 -9.30 -7.99
CA THR A 447 -0.19 -10.25 -9.11
C THR A 447 -0.86 -9.71 -10.38
N VAL A 448 -2.05 -9.12 -10.25
CA VAL A 448 -2.76 -8.51 -11.39
C VAL A 448 -2.01 -7.27 -11.88
N LEU A 449 -1.61 -6.38 -10.97
CA LEU A 449 -0.85 -5.17 -11.32
C LEU A 449 0.43 -5.49 -12.12
N VAL A 450 1.18 -6.48 -11.66
CA VAL A 450 2.45 -6.87 -12.27
C VAL A 450 2.24 -7.67 -13.57
N ALA A 451 1.13 -8.40 -13.70
CA ALA A 451 0.72 -9.01 -14.96
C ALA A 451 0.35 -7.96 -16.02
N GLU A 452 -0.44 -6.95 -15.66
CA GLU A 452 -0.78 -5.84 -16.56
C GLU A 452 0.46 -5.03 -16.96
N LEU A 453 1.34 -4.71 -15.99
CA LEU A 453 2.59 -4.01 -16.28
C LEU A 453 3.44 -4.76 -17.31
N GLU A 454 3.60 -6.07 -17.16
CA GLU A 454 4.37 -6.88 -18.09
C GLU A 454 3.70 -7.07 -19.44
N LYS A 455 2.37 -7.23 -19.46
CA LYS A 455 1.59 -7.23 -20.69
C LYS A 455 1.92 -5.97 -21.49
N TYR A 456 1.79 -4.79 -20.91
CA TYR A 456 2.11 -3.58 -21.64
C TYR A 456 3.61 -3.44 -21.96
N TYR A 457 4.52 -3.91 -21.10
CA TYR A 457 5.95 -3.94 -21.42
C TYR A 457 6.32 -4.88 -22.56
N GLY A 458 5.53 -5.93 -22.83
CA GLY A 458 5.71 -6.83 -23.97
C GLY A 458 4.93 -6.42 -25.22
N HIS A 459 3.83 -5.69 -25.03
CA HIS A 459 2.83 -5.43 -26.06
C HIS A 459 2.62 -3.95 -26.37
N THR A 460 3.52 -3.04 -26.02
CA THR A 460 3.42 -1.61 -26.42
C THR A 460 4.70 -1.09 -27.03
N ASP A 461 4.75 0.19 -27.39
CA ASP A 461 5.98 0.84 -27.86
C ASP A 461 7.09 0.87 -26.78
N ILE A 462 6.76 0.60 -25.51
CA ILE A 462 7.76 0.36 -24.47
C ILE A 462 8.54 -0.91 -24.75
N ARG A 463 8.00 -1.90 -25.49
CA ARG A 463 8.62 -3.23 -25.73
C ARG A 463 10.08 -3.15 -26.16
N ASP A 464 10.42 -2.15 -26.95
CA ASP A 464 11.73 -1.95 -27.54
C ASP A 464 12.65 -1.06 -26.68
N TRP A 465 12.20 -0.59 -25.52
CA TRP A 465 13.03 0.17 -24.59
C TRP A 465 14.12 -0.71 -24.00
N ALA A 466 15.37 -0.25 -24.10
CA ALA A 466 16.53 -0.92 -23.52
C ALA A 466 16.39 -1.12 -22.00
N HIS A 467 15.65 -0.22 -21.33
CA HIS A 467 15.36 -0.29 -19.91
C HIS A 467 13.88 -0.04 -19.66
N LYS A 468 13.23 -1.01 -19.04
CA LYS A 468 11.87 -0.83 -18.51
C LYS A 468 11.97 -0.10 -17.17
N PRO A 469 11.19 0.95 -16.95
CA PRO A 469 11.10 1.57 -15.63
C PRO A 469 10.66 0.56 -14.58
N LYS A 470 11.19 0.70 -13.36
CA LYS A 470 10.71 -0.07 -12.22
C LYS A 470 9.56 0.66 -11.55
N LEU A 471 8.46 -0.04 -11.31
CA LEU A 471 7.34 0.43 -10.52
C LEU A 471 7.67 0.25 -9.04
N ILE A 472 7.60 1.34 -8.27
CA ILE A 472 7.73 1.33 -6.80
C ILE A 472 6.35 1.69 -6.23
N ILE A 473 5.80 0.82 -5.40
CA ILE A 473 4.56 1.09 -4.67
C ILE A 473 4.70 1.00 -3.15
N GLY A 474 3.63 1.37 -2.44
CA GLY A 474 3.39 1.12 -1.02
C GLY A 474 2.15 0.25 -0.82
N HIS A 475 1.23 0.68 0.04
CA HIS A 475 -0.19 0.26 0.14
C HIS A 475 -0.44 -1.15 0.70
N THR A 476 0.35 -2.15 0.28
CA THR A 476 0.21 -3.53 0.80
C THR A 476 0.93 -3.75 2.13
N HIS A 477 1.75 -2.78 2.54
CA HIS A 477 2.62 -2.80 3.72
C HIS A 477 3.64 -3.93 3.75
N GLU A 478 3.86 -4.60 2.63
CA GLU A 478 4.79 -5.71 2.51
C GLU A 478 6.00 -5.29 1.68
N PRO A 479 7.22 -5.29 2.24
CA PRO A 479 8.40 -5.00 1.45
C PRO A 479 8.56 -6.02 0.32
N ARG A 480 8.90 -5.54 -0.87
CA ARG A 480 9.12 -6.37 -2.06
C ARG A 480 10.37 -5.92 -2.80
N SER A 481 11.22 -6.88 -3.16
CA SER A 481 12.32 -6.68 -4.10
C SER A 481 12.30 -7.78 -5.13
N HIS A 482 11.91 -7.46 -6.36
CA HIS A 482 11.82 -8.43 -7.46
C HIS A 482 11.07 -9.71 -7.07
N PRO A 483 9.87 -9.61 -6.47
CA PRO A 483 9.18 -10.75 -5.87
C PRO A 483 8.88 -11.87 -6.87
N LYS A 484 8.75 -13.08 -6.32
CA LYS A 484 8.39 -14.28 -7.07
C LYS A 484 6.90 -14.31 -7.40
N ARG A 485 6.57 -14.84 -8.58
CA ARG A 485 5.20 -15.18 -8.99
C ARG A 485 4.91 -16.63 -8.65
N LEU A 486 3.79 -16.90 -7.96
CA LEU A 486 3.37 -18.29 -7.72
C LEU A 486 2.92 -19.00 -9.00
N THR A 487 2.41 -18.25 -9.97
CA THR A 487 1.88 -18.80 -11.24
C THR A 487 2.97 -19.28 -12.19
N THR A 488 4.24 -18.91 -11.98
CA THR A 488 5.36 -19.29 -12.85
C THR A 488 6.48 -19.89 -12.03
N LYS A 489 6.93 -21.11 -12.37
CA LYS A 489 7.91 -21.86 -11.55
C LYS A 489 9.20 -21.06 -11.24
N ASN A 490 9.64 -20.19 -12.15
CA ASN A 490 10.92 -19.46 -12.06
C ASN A 490 10.84 -17.94 -12.30
N GLY A 491 9.64 -17.34 -12.36
CA GLY A 491 9.50 -15.92 -12.69
C GLY A 491 9.68 -15.01 -11.46
N THR A 492 10.76 -14.22 -11.44
CA THR A 492 10.86 -13.01 -10.61
C THR A 492 10.29 -11.81 -11.37
N THR A 493 10.06 -10.71 -10.67
CA THR A 493 9.46 -9.50 -11.24
C THR A 493 10.43 -8.32 -11.12
N PRO A 494 11.48 -8.27 -11.95
CA PRO A 494 12.61 -7.35 -11.78
C PRO A 494 12.23 -5.86 -11.90
N TYR A 495 11.02 -5.57 -12.39
CA TYR A 495 10.49 -4.22 -12.57
C TYR A 495 9.51 -3.80 -11.48
N TYR A 496 9.41 -4.54 -10.37
CA TYR A 496 8.48 -4.25 -9.28
C TYR A 496 9.16 -4.25 -7.92
N LEU A 497 8.81 -3.23 -7.12
CA LEU A 497 9.31 -2.96 -5.79
C LEU A 497 8.14 -2.48 -4.91
N ASN A 498 8.21 -2.77 -3.62
CA ASN A 498 7.28 -2.25 -2.62
C ASN A 498 8.07 -1.81 -1.39
N SER A 499 7.85 -0.57 -0.94
CA SER A 499 8.57 0.01 0.20
C SER A 499 8.16 -0.57 1.57
N GLY A 500 7.08 -1.34 1.65
CA GLY A 500 6.57 -1.86 2.92
C GLY A 500 5.84 -0.77 3.72
N SER A 501 6.03 -0.74 5.05
CA SER A 501 5.40 0.24 5.93
C SER A 501 6.38 0.75 7.00
N ALA A 502 6.28 2.04 7.32
CA ALA A 502 7.00 2.68 8.41
C ALA A 502 6.26 2.60 9.75
N GLY A 503 4.94 2.49 9.74
CA GLY A 503 4.10 2.51 10.95
C GLY A 503 3.80 1.15 11.58
N ARG A 504 3.70 0.10 10.77
CA ARG A 504 3.00 -1.13 11.18
C ARG A 504 3.86 -2.16 11.90
N PHE A 505 5.19 -2.03 11.84
CA PHE A 505 6.11 -2.97 12.47
C PHE A 505 6.82 -2.27 13.63
N GLU A 506 6.43 -2.60 14.86
CA GLU A 506 6.96 -1.98 16.07
C GLU A 506 8.48 -2.17 16.15
N ASN A 507 9.19 -1.05 16.29
CA ASN A 507 10.64 -0.94 16.28
C ASN A 507 11.29 -1.49 15.00
N LEU A 508 10.59 -1.48 13.87
CA LEU A 508 11.10 -1.92 12.57
C LEU A 508 10.50 -1.06 11.47
N ILE A 509 11.28 -0.17 10.87
CA ILE A 509 10.82 0.63 9.73
C ILE A 509 11.29 -0.04 8.46
N TRP A 510 10.42 -0.19 7.46
CA TRP A 510 10.80 -0.65 6.12
C TRP A 510 10.90 0.52 5.15
N GLY A 511 11.72 0.36 4.11
CA GLY A 511 11.81 1.33 3.04
C GLY A 511 12.67 0.84 1.88
N ILE A 512 12.85 1.72 0.90
CA ILE A 512 13.74 1.52 -0.24
C ILE A 512 14.79 2.63 -0.24
N GLU A 513 16.06 2.25 -0.30
CA GLU A 513 17.14 3.17 -0.62
C GLU A 513 17.48 3.08 -2.10
N LEU A 514 17.57 4.22 -2.76
CA LEU A 514 18.14 4.38 -4.08
C LEU A 514 19.51 5.04 -3.92
N ARG A 515 20.60 4.28 -3.97
CA ARG A 515 21.97 4.79 -3.84
C ARG A 515 22.70 4.72 -5.18
N ASN A 516 23.04 5.87 -5.76
CA ASN A 516 23.69 5.96 -7.06
C ASN A 516 22.99 5.09 -8.13
N GLY A 517 21.66 5.12 -8.14
CA GLY A 517 20.84 4.32 -9.05
C GLY A 517 20.72 2.83 -8.72
N VAL A 518 21.25 2.34 -7.60
CA VAL A 518 21.01 0.97 -7.14
C VAL A 518 19.91 0.99 -6.09
N GLU A 519 18.80 0.30 -6.35
CA GLU A 519 17.76 0.12 -5.35
C GLU A 519 18.10 -1.01 -4.37
N LYS A 520 17.74 -0.81 -3.09
CA LYS A 520 17.76 -1.87 -2.07
C LYS A 520 16.56 -1.72 -1.15
N VAL A 521 15.88 -2.83 -0.89
CA VAL A 521 14.96 -2.90 0.25
C VAL A 521 15.79 -2.95 1.53
N VAL A 522 15.40 -2.13 2.49
CA VAL A 522 16.10 -1.92 3.73
C VAL A 522 15.10 -1.90 4.88
N SER A 523 15.58 -2.24 6.07
CA SER A 523 14.84 -1.99 7.30
C SER A 523 15.74 -1.43 8.38
N TRP A 524 15.16 -0.67 9.30
CA TRP A 524 15.87 -0.08 10.43
C TRP A 524 15.19 -0.45 11.73
N THR A 525 15.99 -0.64 12.75
CA THR A 525 15.52 -0.98 14.09
C THR A 525 16.43 -0.35 15.12
N ARG A 526 15.91 -0.16 16.34
CA ARG A 526 16.69 0.27 17.49
C ARG A 526 17.04 -0.92 18.38
N SER A 527 18.32 -1.07 18.68
CA SER A 527 18.82 -2.01 19.69
C SER A 527 19.55 -1.24 20.77
N GLY A 528 18.89 -1.02 21.92
CA GLY A 528 19.39 -0.08 22.94
C GLY A 528 19.36 1.35 22.40
N SER A 529 20.52 2.02 22.38
CA SER A 529 20.70 3.35 21.77
C SER A 529 21.22 3.29 20.33
N GLN A 530 21.48 2.10 19.79
CA GLN A 530 22.08 1.95 18.48
C GLN A 530 21.01 1.77 17.40
N LEU A 531 21.10 2.62 16.38
CA LEU A 531 20.38 2.44 15.12
C LEU A 531 21.05 1.33 14.30
N ILE A 532 20.27 0.32 13.91
CA ILE A 532 20.72 -0.79 13.08
C ILE A 532 19.99 -0.75 11.76
N ARG A 533 20.73 -0.79 10.64
CA ARG A 533 20.17 -0.97 9.30
C ARG A 533 20.43 -2.37 8.79
N ASN A 534 19.41 -2.93 8.18
CA ASN A 534 19.46 -4.21 7.52
C ASN A 534 19.14 -3.98 6.05
N SER A 535 19.90 -4.61 5.16
CA SER A 535 19.51 -4.67 3.74
C SER A 535 18.96 -6.05 3.43
N TRP A 536 18.10 -6.13 2.42
CA TRP A 536 17.37 -7.35 2.11
C TRP A 536 17.56 -7.71 0.65
N GLU A 537 17.91 -8.96 0.40
CA GLU A 537 18.15 -9.48 -0.95
C GLU A 537 17.16 -10.59 -1.30
N PRO A 538 16.57 -10.59 -2.50
CA PRO A 538 15.69 -11.67 -2.92
C PRO A 538 16.46 -12.98 -3.14
N ASN A 539 15.84 -14.11 -2.80
CA ASN A 539 16.30 -15.45 -3.17
C ASN A 539 15.33 -16.15 -4.15
N ASN A 540 15.73 -17.34 -4.65
CA ASN A 540 14.94 -18.12 -5.61
C ASN A 540 13.68 -18.77 -4.99
N GLU A 541 13.56 -18.76 -3.67
CA GLU A 541 12.44 -19.31 -2.91
C GLU A 541 11.30 -18.30 -2.76
N GLY A 542 11.45 -17.07 -3.26
CA GLY A 542 10.48 -16.02 -3.06
C GLY A 542 10.54 -15.46 -1.64
N GLN A 543 11.76 -15.28 -1.12
CA GLN A 543 12.02 -14.66 0.17
C GLN A 543 12.99 -13.48 0.02
N LEU A 544 12.92 -12.54 0.95
CA LEU A 544 13.94 -11.53 1.22
C LEU A 544 14.82 -12.05 2.36
N ILE A 545 16.10 -12.20 2.09
CA ILE A 545 17.09 -12.63 3.07
C ILE A 545 17.85 -11.43 3.60
N LYS A 546 17.89 -11.34 4.94
CA LYS A 546 18.61 -10.30 5.66
C LYS A 546 20.10 -10.37 5.37
N LYS A 547 20.68 -9.24 4.98
CA LYS A 547 22.12 -8.98 4.87
C LYS A 547 22.46 -7.80 5.77
N GLU A 548 23.29 -8.07 6.77
CA GLU A 548 23.64 -7.07 7.78
C GLU A 548 24.69 -6.09 7.27
N TYR A 549 24.47 -4.82 7.58
CA TYR A 549 25.46 -3.77 7.40
C TYR A 549 25.35 -2.84 8.61
N PRO A 550 26.36 -2.77 9.51
CA PRO A 550 26.38 -1.72 10.51
C PRO A 550 26.31 -0.35 9.81
N LEU A 551 25.48 0.55 10.34
CA LEU A 551 25.39 1.94 9.89
C LEU A 551 26.55 2.78 10.42
#